data_AF-A0A2S4LRD0-F1
#
_entry.id   AF-A0A2S4LRD0-F1
#
_cell.length_a   1.000
_cell.length_b   1.000
_cell.length_c   1.000
_cell.angle_alpha   90.00
_cell.angle_beta   90.00
_cell.angle_gamma   90.00
#
_symmetry.space_group_name_H-M   'P 1'
#
loop_
_entity.id
_entity.type
_entity.pdbx_description
1 polymer ?
#
loop_
_entity_poly.entity_id
_entity_poly.type
_entity_poly.pdbx_seq_one_letter_code
_entity_poly.pdbx_strand_id
1 'polypeptide(L)' 'MEFSDLTGQATQDGITVTVNVYRFAGSQDPWILEVIDPAGWSTLWDTTFACDEDALDAFTEAVEAGGGMRAFLEPPPTLH' A
#
# COMPACT_ATOMS: atom_id res chain seq x y z
N MET A 1 -15.73 -0.94 -7.09
CA MET A 1 -14.57 -0.24 -6.52
C MET A 1 -14.02 0.68 -7.58
N GLU A 2 -13.52 1.83 -7.17
CA GLU A 2 -12.77 2.75 -8.03
C GLU A 2 -11.31 2.67 -7.64
N PHE A 3 -10.42 2.52 -8.61
CA PHE A 3 -8.97 2.49 -8.40
C PHE A 3 -8.38 3.81 -8.88
N SER A 4 -7.45 4.38 -8.12
CA SER A 4 -6.66 5.52 -8.56
C SER A 4 -5.67 5.07 -9.65
N ASP A 5 -5.30 6.00 -10.53
CA ASP A 5 -4.21 5.87 -11.50
C ASP A 5 -2.85 5.58 -10.83
N LEU A 6 -2.71 5.84 -9.52
CA LEU A 6 -1.52 5.47 -8.74
C LEU A 6 -1.47 3.98 -8.38
N THR A 7 -2.53 3.22 -8.66
CA THR A 7 -2.53 1.76 -8.53
C THR A 7 -1.57 1.16 -9.56
N GLY A 8 -0.63 0.34 -9.10
CA GLY A 8 0.38 -0.25 -9.97
C GLY A 8 1.37 -1.16 -9.24
N GLN A 9 2.31 -1.70 -9.99
CA GLN A 9 3.40 -2.50 -9.42
C GLN A 9 4.62 -1.62 -9.19
N ALA A 10 5.18 -1.71 -7.99
CA ALA A 10 6.39 -1.01 -7.61
C ALA A 10 7.53 -2.03 -7.41
N THR A 11 8.65 -1.82 -8.09
CA THR A 11 9.83 -2.68 -7.99
C THR A 11 11.01 -1.89 -7.42
N GLN A 12 11.61 -2.38 -6.35
CA GLN A 12 12.82 -1.82 -5.75
C GLN A 12 13.70 -2.95 -5.22
N ASP A 13 15.02 -2.85 -5.42
CA ASP A 13 15.98 -3.87 -4.97
C ASP A 13 15.65 -5.31 -5.43
N GLY A 14 14.99 -5.46 -6.58
CA GLY A 14 14.56 -6.75 -7.13
C GLY A 14 13.28 -7.32 -6.50
N ILE A 15 12.66 -6.63 -5.55
CA ILE A 15 11.39 -6.97 -4.91
C ILE A 15 10.28 -6.22 -5.64
N THR A 16 9.25 -6.92 -6.08
CA THR A 16 8.08 -6.31 -6.75
C THR A 16 6.86 -6.47 -5.86
N VAL A 17 6.29 -5.35 -5.42
CA VAL A 17 5.02 -5.31 -4.68
C VAL A 17 3.95 -4.68 -5.57
N THR A 18 2.69 -4.98 -5.31
CA THR A 18 1.54 -4.40 -6.00
C THR A 18 0.87 -3.43 -5.06
N VAL A 19 0.86 -2.14 -5.41
CA VAL A 19 0.22 -1.07 -4.65
C VAL A 19 -1.16 -0.83 -5.24
N ASN A 20 -2.20 -1.09 -4.47
CA ASN A 20 -3.58 -0.82 -4.81
C ASN A 20 -4.09 0.37 -3.99
N VAL A 21 -4.53 1.40 -4.69
CA VAL A 21 -5.19 2.56 -4.07
C VAL A 21 -6.62 2.59 -4.56
N TYR A 22 -7.58 2.25 -3.69
CA TYR A 22 -8.97 2.08 -4.09
C TYR A 22 -9.97 2.65 -3.09
N ARG A 23 -11.18 2.91 -3.57
CA ARG A 23 -12.33 3.34 -2.74
C ARG A 23 -13.64 2.76 -3.25
N PHE A 24 -14.71 2.97 -2.48
CA PHE A 24 -16.06 2.60 -2.92
C PHE A 24 -16.53 3.52 -4.06
N ALA A 25 -16.89 2.91 -5.19
CA ALA A 25 -17.28 3.65 -6.39
C ALA A 25 -18.61 4.38 -6.16
N GLY A 26 -18.65 5.66 -6.51
CA GLY A 26 -19.83 6.51 -6.31
C GLY A 26 -19.97 7.08 -4.89
N SER A 27 -18.96 6.89 -4.03
CA SER A 27 -18.91 7.50 -2.70
C SER A 27 -17.82 8.58 -2.61
N GLN A 28 -17.97 9.49 -1.64
CA GLN A 28 -16.86 10.31 -1.13
C GLN A 28 -16.07 9.59 -0.03
N ASP A 29 -16.04 8.26 -0.08
CA ASP A 29 -15.29 7.45 0.87
C ASP A 29 -13.79 7.73 0.68
N PRO A 30 -13.02 7.71 1.77
CA PRO A 30 -11.59 7.91 1.71
C PRO A 30 -10.91 6.74 1.00
N TRP A 31 -9.75 7.02 0.42
CA TRP A 31 -8.91 6.06 -0.28
C TRP A 31 -8.29 5.07 0.70
N ILE A 32 -8.29 3.81 0.28
CA ILE A 32 -7.69 2.69 1.00
C ILE A 32 -6.42 2.33 0.24
N LEU A 33 -5.34 2.19 1.00
CA LEU A 33 -4.06 1.70 0.51
C LEU A 33 -3.90 0.23 0.90
N GLU A 34 -3.62 -0.59 -0.08
CA GLU A 34 -3.30 -2.00 0.07
C GLU A 34 -2.02 -2.29 -0.70
N VAL A 35 -1.07 -2.98 -0.08
CA VAL A 35 0.16 -3.42 -0.73
C VAL A 35 0.22 -4.93 -0.67
N ILE A 36 0.36 -5.55 -1.83
CA ILE A 36 0.45 -7.00 -1.97
C ILE A 36 1.88 -7.36 -2.33
N ASP A 37 2.51 -8.13 -1.47
CA ASP A 37 3.87 -8.64 -1.69
C ASP A 37 3.88 -9.75 -2.77
N PRO A 38 5.05 -10.13 -3.31
CA PRO A 38 5.14 -11.18 -4.33
C PRO A 38 4.73 -12.58 -3.82
N ALA A 39 4.70 -12.82 -2.50
CA ALA A 39 4.15 -14.04 -1.91
C ALA A 39 2.63 -14.01 -1.74
N GLY A 40 1.98 -12.87 -1.99
CA GLY A 40 0.52 -12.69 -1.96
C GLY A 40 -0.05 -12.22 -0.62
N TRP A 41 0.79 -11.75 0.30
CA TRP A 41 0.39 -11.08 1.54
C TRP A 41 -0.03 -9.65 1.27
N SER A 42 -1.24 -9.31 1.71
CA SER A 42 -1.78 -7.95 1.69
C SER A 42 -1.46 -7.22 2.99
N THR A 43 -0.68 -6.16 2.91
CA THR A 43 -0.58 -5.13 3.94
C THR A 43 -1.65 -4.09 3.67
N LEU A 44 -2.65 -4.01 4.55
CA LEU A 44 -3.66 -2.96 4.54
C LEU A 44 -3.29 -1.91 5.59
N TRP A 45 -3.44 -0.65 5.23
CA TRP A 45 -3.29 0.45 6.17
C TRP A 45 -4.59 0.61 6.97
N ASP A 46 -4.47 0.76 8.30
CA ASP A 46 -5.61 1.08 9.18
C ASP A 46 -6.16 2.49 8.94
N THR A 47 -5.32 3.39 8.44
CA THR A 47 -5.69 4.77 8.12
C THR A 47 -6.14 4.85 6.67
N THR A 48 -7.20 5.63 6.44
CA THR A 48 -7.70 5.93 5.09
C THR A 48 -7.33 7.36 4.73
N PHE A 49 -7.22 7.63 3.43
CA PHE A 49 -6.62 8.86 2.90
C PHE A 49 -7.65 9.71 2.16
N ALA A 50 -7.57 11.04 2.27
CA ALA A 50 -8.48 11.92 1.55
C ALA A 50 -8.16 11.98 0.04
N CYS A 51 -6.87 11.89 -0.29
CA CYS A 51 -6.34 11.88 -1.64
C CYS A 51 -5.52 10.61 -1.87
N ASP A 52 -5.43 10.19 -3.13
CA ASP A 52 -4.62 9.05 -3.53
C ASP A 52 -3.11 9.35 -3.43
N GLU A 53 -2.72 10.63 -3.53
CA GLU A 53 -1.33 11.07 -3.29
C GLU A 53 -0.89 10.82 -1.84
N ASP A 54 -1.74 11.12 -0.84
CA ASP A 54 -1.45 10.85 0.57
C ASP A 54 -1.29 9.34 0.83
N ALA A 55 -2.07 8.50 0.14
CA ALA A 55 -1.89 7.06 0.21
C ALA A 55 -0.51 6.65 -0.34
N LEU A 56 -0.10 7.18 -1.49
CA LEU A 56 1.20 6.84 -2.05
C LEU A 56 2.37 7.39 -1.20
N ASP A 57 2.20 8.54 -0.55
CA ASP A 57 3.17 9.08 0.39
C ASP A 57 3.36 8.14 1.58
N ALA A 58 2.26 7.67 2.20
CA ALA A 58 2.30 6.70 3.28
C ALA A 58 2.94 5.36 2.87
N PHE A 59 2.74 4.91 1.63
CA PHE A 59 3.46 3.78 1.07
C PHE A 59 4.97 4.05 1.04
N THR A 60 5.37 5.20 0.53
CA THR A 60 6.78 5.61 0.40
C THR A 60 7.44 5.74 1.77
N GLU A 61 6.76 6.34 2.75
CA GLU A 61 7.23 6.42 4.13
C GLU A 61 7.43 5.03 4.76
N ALA A 62 6.51 4.10 4.53
CA ALA A 62 6.63 2.73 5.02
C ALA A 62 7.80 1.97 4.36
N VAL A 63 8.02 2.17 3.06
CA VAL A 63 9.22 1.68 2.35
C VAL A 63 10.48 2.23 3.02
N GLU A 64 10.59 3.56 3.18
CA GLU A 64 11.76 4.22 3.77
C GLU A 64 12.01 3.76 5.22
N ALA A 65 10.96 3.69 6.04
CA ALA A 65 11.03 3.29 7.44
C ALA A 65 11.48 1.83 7.62
N GLY A 66 11.02 0.92 6.74
CA GLY A 66 11.47 -0.48 6.73
C GLY A 66 12.76 -0.73 5.93
N GLY A 67 13.37 0.33 5.39
CA GLY A 67 14.63 0.27 4.64
C GLY A 67 14.51 -0.30 3.23
N GLY A 68 13.33 -0.23 2.62
CA GLY A 68 13.02 -0.64 1.25
C GLY A 68 11.77 -1.53 1.17
N MET A 69 11.51 -2.09 -0.02
CA MET A 69 10.37 -2.99 -0.26
C MET A 69 10.36 -4.25 0.62
N ARG A 70 11.51 -4.61 1.21
CA ARG A 70 11.61 -5.71 2.17
C ARG A 70 10.74 -5.52 3.41
N ALA A 71 10.34 -4.29 3.70
CA ALA A 71 9.37 -3.95 4.74
C ALA A 71 8.04 -4.71 4.61
N PHE A 72 7.66 -5.08 3.38
CA PHE A 72 6.41 -5.76 3.07
C PHE A 72 6.58 -7.27 2.85
N LEU A 73 7.81 -7.80 2.91
CA LEU A 73 8.08 -9.22 2.67
C LEU A 73 7.85 -10.10 3.89
N GLU A 74 7.83 -9.52 5.08
CA GLU A 74 7.63 -10.24 6.34
C GLU A 74 6.37 -9.71 7.02
N PRO A 75 5.49 -10.58 7.56
CA PRO A 75 4.43 -10.09 8.43
C PRO A 75 5.10 -9.37 9.62
N PRO A 76 4.67 -8.15 10.00
CA PRO A 76 5.14 -7.56 11.24
C PRO A 76 4.90 -8.58 12.35
N PRO A 77 5.87 -8.84 13.25
CA PRO A 77 5.62 -9.72 14.38
C PRO A 77 4.39 -9.16 15.08
N THR A 78 3.34 -9.98 15.23
CA THR A 78 2.10 -9.61 15.90
C THR A 78 2.48 -9.05 17.26
N LEU A 79 2.52 -7.72 17.39
CA LEU A 79 2.78 -7.09 18.66
C LEU A 79 1.48 -7.22 19.46
N HIS A 80 1.44 -8.27 20.29
CA HIS A 80 0.37 -8.58 21.22
C HIS A 80 0.14 -7.49 22.26
#